data_AF-A0A352XTM9-F1
#
_entry.id   AF-A0A352XTM9-F1
#
_cell.length_a   1.000
_cell.length_b   1.000
_cell.length_c   1.000
_cell.angle_alpha   90.00
_cell.angle_beta   90.00
_cell.angle_gamma   90.00
#
_symmetry.space_group_name_H-M   'P 1'
#
loop_
_entity.id
_entity.type
_entity.pdbx_description
1 polymer ?
#
loop_
_entity_poly.entity_id
_entity_poly.type
_entity_poly.pdbx_seq_one_letter_code
_entity_poly.pdbx_strand_id
1 'polypeptide(L)' 'MQEQSPRTVRTQRPRRISVFDGQDLKKALLAGAAWLEEHREAINALNVFPVPDGDTGSNMSATMQAAIRDIVDSNETS' A
#
# COMPACT_ATOMS: atom_id res chain seq x y z
N MET A 1 32.02 0.89 -28.61
CA MET A 1 31.56 1.22 -27.24
C MET A 1 30.48 2.28 -27.39
N GLN A 2 29.23 1.98 -27.07
CA GLN A 2 28.14 2.97 -27.07
C GLN A 2 27.94 3.43 -25.62
N GLU A 3 28.22 4.70 -25.35
CA GLU A 3 27.93 5.32 -24.06
C GLU A 3 26.43 5.36 -23.82
N GLN A 4 25.96 4.59 -22.83
CA GLN A 4 24.60 4.68 -22.35
C GLN A 4 24.49 5.93 -21.46
N SER A 5 23.74 6.92 -21.95
CA SER A 5 23.43 8.17 -21.25
C SER A 5 22.73 7.89 -19.90
N PRO A 6 23.09 8.59 -18.81
CA PRO A 6 22.53 8.31 -17.49
C PRO A 6 21.04 8.64 -17.46
N ARG A 7 20.21 7.67 -17.03
CA ARG A 7 18.78 7.87 -16.78
C ARG A 7 18.61 8.87 -15.63
N THR A 8 18.33 10.12 -15.95
CA THR A 8 17.95 11.14 -14.97
C THR A 8 16.68 10.71 -14.25
N VAL A 9 16.83 10.28 -12.99
CA VAL A 9 15.69 10.03 -12.09
C VAL A 9 15.06 11.38 -11.76
N ARG A 10 13.95 11.73 -12.41
CA ARG A 10 13.16 12.91 -12.03
C ARG A 10 12.53 12.63 -10.67
N THR A 11 13.15 13.16 -9.61
CA THR A 11 12.48 13.30 -8.30
C THR A 11 11.33 14.29 -8.47
N GLN A 12 10.13 13.79 -8.71
CA GLN A 12 8.94 14.63 -8.76
C GLN A 12 8.64 15.12 -7.33
N ARG A 13 8.46 16.44 -7.18
CA ARG A 13 7.98 17.01 -5.90
C ARG A 13 6.58 16.48 -5.62
N PRO A 14 6.25 16.15 -4.36
CA PRO A 14 4.92 15.66 -4.01
C PRO A 14 3.87 16.70 -4.40
N ARG A 15 2.86 16.28 -5.17
CA ARG A 15 1.72 17.14 -5.54
C ARG A 15 0.92 17.46 -4.28
N ARG A 16 0.55 18.73 -4.08
CA ARG A 16 -0.54 19.07 -3.14
C ARG A 16 -1.83 18.45 -3.68
N ILE A 17 -2.46 17.61 -2.87
CA ILE A 17 -3.80 17.09 -3.14
C ILE A 17 -4.79 18.17 -2.69
N SER A 18 -5.48 18.80 -3.63
CA SER A 18 -6.56 19.76 -3.37
C SER A 18 -7.95 19.13 -3.46
N VAL A 19 -8.06 18.00 -4.16
CA VAL A 19 -9.25 17.15 -4.30
C VAL A 19 -8.75 15.72 -4.24
N PHE A 20 -9.42 14.86 -3.48
CA PHE A 20 -9.08 13.45 -3.31
C PHE A 20 -10.17 12.62 -3.98
N ASP A 21 -9.82 11.97 -5.09
CA ASP A 21 -10.75 11.26 -5.96
C ASP A 21 -10.60 9.73 -5.86
N GLY A 22 -11.32 8.99 -6.71
CA GLY A 22 -11.28 7.52 -6.69
C GLY A 22 -9.91 6.95 -7.02
N GLN A 23 -9.14 7.63 -7.88
CA GLN A 23 -7.78 7.24 -8.23
C GLN A 23 -6.80 7.45 -7.07
N ASP A 24 -6.96 8.54 -6.32
CA ASP A 24 -6.17 8.76 -5.12
C ASP A 24 -6.51 7.77 -4.01
N LEU A 25 -7.79 7.40 -3.86
CA LEU A 25 -8.20 6.32 -2.98
C LEU A 25 -7.58 4.98 -3.39
N LYS A 26 -7.62 4.62 -4.68
CA LYS A 26 -6.98 3.40 -5.22
C LYS A 26 -5.49 3.36 -4.87
N LYS A 27 -4.76 4.45 -5.11
CA LYS A 27 -3.33 4.53 -4.76
C LYS A 27 -3.10 4.40 -3.26
N ALA A 28 -3.91 5.06 -2.43
CA ALA A 28 -3.79 5.01 -0.98
C ALA A 28 -4.04 3.60 -0.44
N LEU A 29 -5.05 2.89 -0.95
CA LEU A 29 -5.36 1.52 -0.57
C LEU A 29 -4.22 0.55 -0.98
N LEU A 30 -3.68 0.68 -2.19
CA LEU A 30 -2.55 -0.14 -2.65
C LEU A 30 -1.30 0.11 -1.80
N ALA A 31 -0.99 1.37 -1.50
CA ALA A 31 0.13 1.72 -0.62
C ALA A 31 -0.07 1.20 0.81
N GLY A 32 -1.29 1.34 1.35
CA GLY A 32 -1.64 0.82 2.67
C GLY A 32 -1.54 -0.70 2.76
N ALA A 33 -1.96 -1.42 1.71
CA ALA A 33 -1.83 -2.88 1.64
C ALA A 33 -0.38 -3.34 1.65
N ALA A 34 0.49 -2.67 0.85
CA ALA A 34 1.91 -2.96 0.85
C ALA A 34 2.56 -2.68 2.22
N TRP A 35 2.19 -1.57 2.85
CA TRP A 35 2.72 -1.19 4.17
C TRP A 35 2.28 -2.16 5.27
N LEU A 36 1.01 -2.59 5.27
CA LEU A 36 0.50 -3.60 6.20
C LEU A 36 1.23 -4.93 6.07
N GLU A 37 1.52 -5.37 4.84
CA GLU A 37 2.28 -6.59 4.61
C GLU A 37 3.72 -6.47 5.10
N GLU A 38 4.38 -5.35 4.82
CA GLU A 38 5.75 -5.08 5.29
C GLU A 38 5.84 -5.08 6.82
N HIS A 39 4.81 -4.57 7.50
CA HIS A 39 4.78 -4.42 8.96
C HIS A 39 3.98 -5.51 9.67
N ARG A 40 3.59 -6.58 8.96
CA ARG A 40 2.71 -7.64 9.47
C ARG A 40 3.16 -8.22 10.81
N GLU A 41 4.44 -8.56 10.94
CA GLU A 41 4.98 -9.14 12.17
C GLU A 41 5.09 -8.13 13.32
N ALA A 42 5.42 -6.88 13.01
CA ALA A 42 5.41 -5.82 14.02
C ALA A 42 3.99 -5.64 14.57
N ILE A 43 2.98 -5.70 13.71
CA ILE A 43 1.57 -5.56 14.10
C ILE A 43 1.07 -6.80 14.88
N ASN A 44 1.46 -8.01 14.47
CA ASN A 44 1.21 -9.23 15.25
C ASN A 44 1.70 -9.10 16.69
N ALA A 45 2.85 -8.43 16.90
CA ALA A 45 3.44 -8.22 18.21
C ALA A 45 2.79 -7.09 19.04
N LEU A 46 1.97 -6.22 18.44
CA LEU A 46 1.35 -5.08 19.13
C LEU A 46 0.08 -5.47 19.90
N ASN A 47 -0.73 -6.39 19.39
CA ASN A 47 -2.00 -6.75 20.02
C ASN A 47 -1.81 -7.88 21.05
N VAL A 48 -1.61 -7.49 22.32
CA VAL A 48 -1.26 -8.39 23.43
C VAL A 48 -2.38 -8.54 24.48
N PHE A 49 -3.66 -8.33 24.13
CA PHE A 49 -4.78 -8.38 25.10
C PHE A 49 -5.98 -9.23 24.62
N PRO A 50 -6.54 -10.15 25.44
CA PRO A 50 -6.00 -10.78 26.66
C PRO A 50 -5.14 -12.03 26.38
N VAL A 51 -5.11 -12.52 25.13
CA VAL A 51 -4.26 -13.63 24.67
C VAL A 51 -3.60 -13.21 23.35
N PRO A 52 -2.26 -13.26 23.23
CA PRO A 52 -1.58 -12.94 21.99
C PRO A 52 -1.73 -14.12 21.04
N ASP A 53 -2.79 -14.10 20.24
CA ASP A 53 -2.98 -15.06 19.14
C ASP A 53 -1.97 -14.81 18.00
N GLY A 54 -1.25 -13.68 18.05
CA GLY A 54 -0.11 -13.38 17.18
C GLY A 54 -0.47 -13.26 15.71
N ASP A 55 -1.76 -13.08 15.42
CA ASP A 55 -2.33 -13.15 14.08
C ASP A 55 -2.95 -11.82 13.61
N THR A 56 -2.93 -10.79 14.45
CA THR A 56 -3.63 -9.53 14.21
C THR A 56 -3.15 -8.82 12.93
N GLY A 57 -1.84 -8.79 12.70
CA GLY A 57 -1.25 -8.29 11.46
C GLY A 57 -1.59 -9.18 10.27
N SER A 58 -1.57 -10.50 10.44
CA SER A 58 -1.94 -11.47 9.40
C SER A 58 -3.40 -11.31 8.96
N ASN A 59 -4.33 -11.15 9.91
CA ASN A 59 -5.75 -10.92 9.64
C ASN A 59 -5.99 -9.61 8.91
N MET A 60 -5.28 -8.53 9.29
CA MET A 60 -5.39 -7.24 8.60
C MET A 60 -4.79 -7.27 7.19
N SER A 61 -3.60 -7.89 7.00
CA SER A 61 -3.01 -8.02 5.67
C SER A 61 -3.94 -8.84 4.76
N ALA A 62 -4.43 -10.00 5.22
CA ALA A 62 -5.35 -10.83 4.45
C ALA A 62 -6.63 -10.07 4.05
N THR A 63 -7.20 -9.29 4.98
CA THR A 63 -8.37 -8.44 4.72
C THR A 63 -8.07 -7.37 3.66
N MET A 64 -6.93 -6.69 3.78
CA MET A 64 -6.57 -5.63 2.85
C MET A 64 -6.24 -6.18 1.46
N GLN A 65 -5.51 -7.30 1.39
CA GLN A 65 -5.26 -8.03 0.15
C GLN A 65 -6.60 -8.43 -0.51
N ALA A 66 -7.57 -8.87 0.29
CA ALA A 66 -8.90 -9.16 -0.22
C ALA A 66 -9.62 -7.95 -0.81
N ALA A 67 -9.54 -6.81 -0.13
CA ALA A 67 -10.14 -5.56 -0.59
C ALA A 67 -9.51 -5.04 -1.89
N ILE A 68 -8.19 -5.17 -2.07
CA ILE A 68 -7.51 -4.60 -3.24
C ILE A 68 -7.58 -5.45 -4.51
N ARG A 69 -7.94 -6.75 -4.42
CA ARG A 69 -7.99 -7.65 -5.61
C ARG A 69 -8.83 -7.05 -6.74
N ASP A 70 -10.05 -6.63 -6.42
CA ASP A 70 -10.98 -6.09 -7.42
C ASP A 70 -10.63 -4.64 -7.81
N ILE A 71 -9.85 -3.95 -6.98
CA ILE A 71 -9.43 -2.56 -7.21
C ILE A 71 -8.29 -2.49 -8.22
N VAL A 72 -7.35 -3.46 -8.19
CA VAL A 72 -6.22 -3.52 -9.12
C VAL A 72 -6.73 -3.53 -10.56
N ASP A 73 -7.71 -4.39 -10.84
CA ASP A 73 -8.30 -4.59 -12.16
C ASP A 73 -9.49 -3.66 -12.46
N SER A 74 -9.81 -2.74 -11.54
CA SER A 74 -10.88 -1.77 -11.74
C SER A 74 -10.57 -0.84 -12.93
N ASN A 75 -11.54 -0.73 -13.84
CA ASN A 75 -11.54 0.19 -14.98
C ASN A 75 -12.04 1.60 -14.64
N GLU A 76 -12.26 1.90 -13.36
CA GLU A 76 -12.63 3.25 -12.93
C GLU A 76 -11.54 4.25 -13.26
N THR A 77 -11.94 5.42 -13.77
CA THR A 77 -11.01 6.46 -14.27
C THR A 77 -11.12 7.78 -13.53
N SER A 78 -12.06 7.88 -12.59
CA SER A 78 -12.30 9.04 -11.72
C SER A 78 -12.05 8.71 -10.26
#